data_AF-A0A961Z8J8-F1
#
_entry.id   AF-A0A961Z8J8-F1
#
_cell.length_a   1.000
_cell.length_b   1.000
_cell.length_c   1.000
_cell.angle_alpha   90.00
_cell.angle_beta   90.00
_cell.angle_gamma   90.00
#
_symmetry.space_group_name_H-M   'P 1'
#
loop_
_entity.id
_entity.type
_entity.pdbx_description
1 polymer ?
#
loop_
_entity_poly.entity_id
_entity_poly.type
_entity_poly.pdbx_seq_one_letter_code
_entity_poly.pdbx_strand_id
1 'polypeptide(L)'
;MVTASLTACGGGSDAPAANAEPADKYVGTWTSSCQGSESSGRSDKFQFELSKGGGTAVNGIYRLLAYSNVTCTGSPAGSQSINFAFTIDSTGTAFGKVVDKTTVSQSFGGSGKQIFSVEGTVLYTSIGDPSPILDPNGYPTDLNLGRPYTR
;
A
#
# COMPACT_ATOMS: atom_id res chain seq x y z
N MET A 1 -39.17 2.35 42.48
CA MET A 1 -39.44 3.58 41.71
C MET A 1 -38.11 4.27 41.51
N VAL A 2 -37.87 4.68 40.27
CA VAL A 2 -36.68 5.32 39.68
C VAL A 2 -36.19 6.52 40.49
N THR A 3 -34.87 6.69 40.68
CA THR A 3 -34.12 7.86 40.12
C THR A 3 -32.61 7.57 40.12
N ALA A 4 -32.09 7.28 38.93
CA ALA A 4 -30.66 7.34 38.63
C ALA A 4 -30.24 8.80 38.51
N SER A 5 -29.10 9.17 39.08
CA SER A 5 -28.41 10.43 38.78
C SER A 5 -27.15 10.09 37.98
N LEU A 6 -27.29 10.12 36.66
CA LEU A 6 -26.18 10.04 35.71
C LEU A 6 -25.55 11.43 35.60
N THR A 7 -24.50 11.69 36.36
CA THR A 7 -23.50 12.72 36.00
C THR A 7 -22.53 12.09 35.01
N ALA A 8 -22.89 12.13 33.71
CA ALA A 8 -21.99 11.79 32.64
C ALA A 8 -20.98 12.94 32.45
N CYS A 9 -19.72 12.66 32.78
CA CYS A 9 -18.57 13.47 32.39
C CYS A 9 -18.51 13.57 30.86
N GLY A 10 -18.85 14.75 30.33
CA GLY A 10 -18.57 15.13 28.96
C GLY A 10 -17.08 15.41 28.80
N GLY A 11 -16.31 14.37 28.48
CA GLY A 11 -14.90 14.44 28.12
C GLY A 11 -14.64 13.51 26.95
N GLY A 12 -15.03 13.95 25.74
CA GLY A 12 -14.76 13.26 24.49
C GLY A 12 -13.26 13.22 24.23
N SER A 13 -12.60 12.22 24.80
CA SER A 13 -11.32 11.73 24.32
C SER A 13 -11.68 10.65 23.31
N ASP A 14 -11.55 10.95 22.03
CA ASP A 14 -11.54 9.93 20.98
C ASP A 14 -10.37 8.99 21.28
N ALA A 15 -10.64 7.94 22.05
CA ALA A 15 -9.72 6.84 22.20
C ALA A 15 -9.46 6.29 20.78
N PRO A 16 -8.20 6.16 20.33
CA PRO A 16 -7.92 5.53 19.06
C PRO A 16 -8.56 4.14 19.08
N ALA A 17 -9.35 3.82 18.04
CA ALA A 17 -10.12 2.59 17.97
C ALA A 17 -9.23 1.39 18.33
N ALA A 18 -9.53 0.75 19.47
CA ALA A 18 -8.65 -0.24 20.11
C ALA A 18 -8.50 -1.58 19.34
N ASN A 19 -9.02 -1.66 18.10
CA ASN A 19 -9.05 -2.87 17.29
C ASN A 19 -8.68 -2.63 15.82
N ALA A 20 -7.75 -1.70 15.54
CA ALA A 20 -7.22 -1.57 14.18
C ALA A 20 -6.34 -2.78 13.87
N GLU A 21 -6.81 -3.64 12.97
CA GLU A 21 -6.04 -4.79 12.51
C GLU A 21 -4.86 -4.29 11.64
N PRO A 22 -3.70 -4.98 11.66
CA PRO A 22 -2.53 -4.56 10.87
C PRO A 22 -2.82 -4.29 9.38
N ALA A 23 -3.73 -5.05 8.77
CA ALA A 23 -4.12 -4.91 7.38
C ALA A 23 -4.95 -3.63 7.09
N ASP A 24 -5.62 -3.04 8.09
CA ASP A 24 -6.60 -1.96 7.88
C ASP A 24 -5.96 -0.72 7.25
N LYS A 25 -4.70 -0.43 7.59
CA LYS A 25 -3.98 0.74 7.06
C LYS A 25 -3.71 0.68 5.55
N TYR A 26 -3.83 -0.49 4.92
CA TYR A 26 -3.60 -0.67 3.49
C TYR A 26 -4.86 -0.58 2.65
N VAL A 27 -6.04 -0.73 3.25
CA VAL A 27 -7.29 -0.82 2.49
C VAL A 27 -7.59 0.51 1.79
N GLY A 28 -7.86 0.44 0.49
CA GLY A 28 -8.14 1.60 -0.35
C GLY A 28 -7.44 1.56 -1.69
N THR A 29 -7.53 2.68 -2.41
CA THR A 29 -6.88 2.84 -3.71
C THR A 29 -5.63 3.71 -3.55
N TRP A 30 -4.49 3.19 -3.99
CA TRP A 30 -3.20 3.88 -3.92
C TRP A 30 -2.69 4.11 -5.34
N THR A 31 -2.40 5.36 -5.70
CA THR A 31 -2.00 5.71 -7.07
C THR A 31 -0.63 6.37 -7.08
N SER A 32 0.24 5.98 -8.01
CA SER A 32 1.54 6.62 -8.20
C SER A 32 1.40 8.01 -8.82
N SER A 33 2.47 8.81 -8.72
CA SER A 33 2.63 9.95 -9.62
C SER A 33 2.68 9.51 -11.09
N CYS A 34 2.32 10.42 -11.99
CA CYS A 34 2.43 10.19 -13.44
C CYS A 34 3.91 10.04 -13.83
N GLN A 35 4.22 8.98 -14.58
CA GLN A 35 5.55 8.73 -15.12
C GLN A 35 5.53 9.05 -16.62
N GLY A 36 5.75 10.33 -16.96
CA GLY A 36 5.78 10.80 -18.34
C GLY A 36 7.16 10.71 -18.99
N SER A 37 7.18 10.44 -20.30
CA SER A 37 8.41 10.46 -21.10
C SER A 37 8.21 11.34 -22.34
N GLU A 38 8.89 12.48 -22.37
CA GLU A 38 8.86 13.44 -23.49
C GLU A 38 9.37 12.81 -24.80
N SER A 39 10.33 11.89 -24.72
CA SER A 39 10.91 11.24 -25.90
C SER A 39 9.95 10.28 -26.60
N SER A 40 9.02 9.67 -25.86
CA SER A 40 8.02 8.74 -26.42
C SER A 40 6.64 9.38 -26.58
N GLY A 41 6.41 10.57 -26.00
CA GLY A 41 5.10 11.22 -25.96
C GLY A 41 4.06 10.45 -25.15
N ARG A 42 4.47 9.53 -24.27
CA ARG A 42 3.62 8.61 -23.51
C ARG A 42 3.84 8.77 -22.02
N SER A 43 2.89 8.27 -21.23
CA SER A 43 3.02 8.20 -19.78
C SER A 43 2.29 7.01 -19.18
N ASP A 44 2.69 6.64 -17.98
CA ASP A 44 2.09 5.56 -17.22
C ASP A 44 1.73 6.00 -15.79
N LYS A 45 0.67 5.40 -15.25
CA LYS A 45 0.33 5.42 -13.82
C LYS A 45 0.17 4.00 -13.31
N PHE A 46 0.61 3.81 -12.07
CA PHE A 46 0.45 2.56 -11.35
C PHE A 46 -0.59 2.75 -10.25
N GLN A 47 -1.46 1.76 -10.08
CA GLN A 47 -2.51 1.80 -9.06
C GLN A 47 -2.60 0.46 -8.34
N PHE A 48 -2.77 0.52 -7.03
CA PHE A 48 -3.18 -0.61 -6.20
C PHE A 48 -4.61 -0.38 -5.72
N GLU A 49 -5.48 -1.34 -5.96
CA GLU A 49 -6.79 -1.44 -5.31
C GLU A 49 -6.69 -2.53 -4.25
N LEU A 50 -6.62 -2.14 -2.98
CA LEU A 50 -6.38 -3.03 -1.85
C LEU A 50 -7.64 -3.20 -1.01
N SER A 51 -7.95 -4.44 -0.67
CA SER A 51 -9.11 -4.84 0.12
C SER A 51 -8.69 -5.79 1.24
N LYS A 52 -9.45 -5.78 2.34
CA LYS A 52 -9.15 -6.60 3.50
C LYS A 52 -9.41 -8.09 3.18
N GLY A 53 -8.38 -8.92 3.39
CA GLY A 53 -8.48 -10.39 3.33
C GLY A 53 -8.52 -11.05 4.72
N GLY A 54 -8.10 -10.33 5.76
CA GLY A 54 -8.06 -10.80 7.15
C GLY A 54 -7.39 -9.75 8.06
N GLY A 55 -7.04 -10.12 9.31
CA GLY A 55 -6.34 -9.21 10.23
C GLY A 55 -4.95 -8.81 9.75
N THR A 56 -4.22 -9.75 9.15
CA THR A 56 -2.89 -9.54 8.54
C THR A 56 -2.86 -9.74 7.02
N ALA A 57 -3.99 -10.11 6.41
CA ALA A 57 -4.07 -10.44 4.99
C ALA A 57 -4.75 -9.34 4.18
N VAL A 58 -4.19 -9.02 3.01
CA VAL A 58 -4.68 -8.02 2.06
C VAL A 58 -4.78 -8.66 0.68
N ASN A 59 -5.91 -8.47 0.02
CA ASN A 59 -6.11 -8.80 -1.38
C ASN A 59 -5.92 -7.54 -2.22
N GLY A 60 -5.28 -7.66 -3.38
CA GLY A 60 -4.89 -6.53 -4.20
C GLY A 60 -5.12 -6.75 -5.69
N ILE A 61 -5.47 -5.67 -6.38
CA ILE A 61 -5.37 -5.56 -7.84
C ILE A 61 -4.33 -4.49 -8.14
N TYR A 62 -3.26 -4.87 -8.84
CA TYR A 62 -2.30 -3.94 -9.40
C TYR A 62 -2.71 -3.59 -10.82
N ARG A 63 -2.82 -2.30 -11.13
CA ARG A 63 -3.14 -1.79 -12.47
C ARG A 63 -2.00 -0.94 -13.02
N LEU A 64 -1.64 -1.21 -14.26
CA LEU A 64 -0.84 -0.32 -15.09
C LEU A 64 -1.78 0.40 -16.06
N LEU A 65 -1.83 1.73 -15.99
CA LEU A 65 -2.61 2.58 -16.87
C LEU A 65 -1.67 3.34 -17.79
N ALA A 66 -1.76 3.08 -19.09
CA ALA A 66 -0.93 3.72 -20.11
C ALA A 66 -1.70 4.82 -20.84
N TYR A 67 -1.04 5.94 -21.13
CA TYR A 67 -1.63 7.13 -21.75
C TYR A 67 -0.84 7.57 -22.99
N SER A 68 -1.55 8.08 -24.00
CA SER A 68 -0.99 8.64 -25.24
C SER A 68 -0.60 10.13 -25.11
N ASN A 69 -0.26 10.57 -23.90
CA ASN A 69 0.28 11.89 -23.59
C ASN A 69 1.25 11.76 -22.42
N VAL A 70 2.04 12.80 -22.11
CA VAL A 70 3.06 12.78 -21.05
C VAL A 70 2.53 13.13 -19.65
N THR A 71 1.25 13.51 -19.53
CA THR A 71 0.66 14.07 -18.30
C THR A 71 -0.33 13.14 -17.60
N CYS A 72 -0.55 11.93 -18.12
CA CYS A 72 -1.55 10.98 -17.64
C CYS A 72 -2.96 11.61 -17.51
N THR A 73 -3.33 12.43 -18.50
CA THR A 73 -4.64 13.10 -18.57
C THR A 73 -5.57 12.38 -19.54
N GLY A 74 -6.88 12.54 -19.33
CA GLY A 74 -7.91 11.86 -20.12
C GLY A 74 -8.04 10.36 -19.81
N SER A 75 -8.65 9.62 -20.73
CA SER A 75 -8.80 8.17 -20.60
C SER A 75 -7.49 7.44 -20.92
N PRO A 76 -7.12 6.39 -20.17
CA PRO A 76 -6.00 5.53 -20.54
C PRO A 76 -6.18 4.94 -21.94
N ALA A 77 -5.11 4.93 -22.71
CA ALA A 77 -5.04 4.25 -24.01
C ALA A 77 -4.92 2.73 -23.86
N GLY A 78 -4.48 2.25 -22.69
CA GLY A 78 -4.41 0.84 -22.34
C GLY A 78 -4.41 0.63 -20.83
N SER A 79 -4.80 -0.57 -20.41
CA SER A 79 -4.78 -0.98 -19.02
C SER A 79 -4.37 -2.45 -18.92
N GLN A 80 -3.50 -2.77 -17.97
CA GLN A 80 -3.18 -4.14 -17.56
C GLN A 80 -3.49 -4.30 -16.09
N SER A 81 -3.94 -5.49 -15.68
CA SER A 81 -4.28 -5.75 -14.28
C SER A 81 -3.77 -7.11 -13.83
N ILE A 82 -3.20 -7.15 -12.63
CA ILE A 82 -2.65 -8.35 -12.00
C ILE A 82 -3.28 -8.46 -10.61
N ASN A 83 -3.88 -9.60 -10.32
CA ASN A 83 -4.36 -9.91 -8.98
C ASN A 83 -3.18 -10.41 -8.14
N PHE A 84 -3.10 -9.94 -6.91
CA PHE A 84 -2.12 -10.37 -5.93
C PHE A 84 -2.73 -10.39 -4.53
N ALA A 85 -2.06 -11.03 -3.61
CA ALA A 85 -2.37 -10.93 -2.19
C ALA A 85 -1.07 -10.78 -1.42
N PHE A 86 -1.14 -10.18 -0.23
CA PHE A 86 -0.02 -10.23 0.69
C PHE A 86 -0.47 -10.45 2.13
N THR A 87 0.38 -11.13 2.89
CA THR A 87 0.23 -11.34 4.32
C THR A 87 1.32 -10.58 5.05
N ILE A 88 0.95 -9.89 6.12
CA ILE A 88 1.87 -9.23 7.04
C ILE A 88 2.43 -10.30 7.99
N ASP A 89 3.71 -10.58 7.85
CA ASP A 89 4.42 -11.63 8.58
C ASP A 89 4.99 -11.10 9.91
N SER A 90 5.52 -9.87 9.89
CA SER A 90 6.10 -9.19 11.05
C SER A 90 6.30 -7.71 10.76
N THR A 91 6.76 -6.95 11.76
CA THR A 91 7.21 -5.57 11.58
C THR A 91 8.74 -5.48 11.66
N GLY A 92 9.30 -4.40 11.12
CA GLY A 92 10.73 -4.10 11.20
C GLY A 92 11.01 -2.64 10.90
N THR A 93 12.27 -2.34 10.58
CA THR A 93 12.73 -1.00 10.25
C THR A 93 13.53 -1.01 8.96
N ALA A 94 13.23 -0.06 8.06
CA ALA A 94 13.97 0.21 6.83
C ALA A 94 14.03 1.72 6.61
N PHE A 95 15.21 2.28 6.29
CA PHE A 95 15.43 3.74 6.18
C PHE A 95 14.88 4.57 7.37
N GLY A 96 14.97 4.05 8.60
CA GLY A 96 14.44 4.73 9.79
C GLY A 96 12.91 4.78 9.87
N LYS A 97 12.19 4.12 8.95
CA LYS A 97 10.73 3.96 8.95
C LYS A 97 10.34 2.62 9.52
N VAL A 98 9.21 2.56 10.22
CA VAL A 98 8.57 1.29 10.58
C VAL A 98 7.95 0.70 9.32
N VAL A 99 8.27 -0.56 9.05
CA VAL A 99 7.76 -1.29 7.88
C VAL A 99 7.12 -2.60 8.30
N ASP A 100 6.15 -3.04 7.51
CA ASP A 100 5.64 -4.40 7.59
C ASP A 100 6.42 -5.27 6.61
N LYS A 101 6.92 -6.39 7.11
CA LYS A 101 7.51 -7.47 6.33
C LYS A 101 6.38 -8.37 5.85
N THR A 102 6.32 -8.59 4.56
CA THR A 102 5.19 -9.25 3.92
C THR A 102 5.62 -10.34 2.95
N THR A 103 4.79 -11.37 2.84
CA THR A 103 4.87 -12.36 1.78
C THR A 103 3.77 -12.08 0.78
N VAL A 104 4.17 -11.78 -0.46
CA VAL A 104 3.29 -11.44 -1.58
C VAL A 104 3.15 -12.65 -2.50
N SER A 105 1.94 -12.93 -2.96
CA SER A 105 1.63 -13.96 -3.96
C SER A 105 0.89 -13.34 -5.15
N GLN A 106 1.18 -13.83 -6.35
CA GLN A 106 0.59 -13.32 -7.60
C GLN A 106 -0.25 -14.39 -8.29
N SER A 107 -1.32 -13.98 -8.97
CA SER A 107 -2.31 -14.91 -9.54
C SER A 107 -1.78 -15.81 -10.66
N PHE A 108 -0.68 -15.44 -11.32
CA PHE A 108 -0.07 -16.22 -12.40
C PHE A 108 1.08 -17.12 -11.92
N GLY A 109 1.19 -17.32 -10.61
CA GLY A 109 2.29 -18.07 -10.01
C GLY A 109 3.48 -17.17 -9.70
N GLY A 110 4.06 -17.36 -8.52
CA GLY A 110 5.13 -16.52 -7.99
C GLY A 110 4.77 -16.03 -6.60
N SER A 111 5.73 -16.17 -5.69
CA SER A 111 5.70 -15.55 -4.38
C SER A 111 7.03 -14.86 -4.11
N GLY A 112 6.98 -13.80 -3.31
CA GLY A 112 8.15 -13.02 -2.98
C GLY A 112 7.96 -12.26 -1.69
N LYS A 113 9.07 -11.93 -1.04
CA LYS A 113 9.08 -11.11 0.17
C LYS A 113 9.22 -9.64 -0.21
N GLN A 114 8.42 -8.80 0.44
CA GLN A 114 8.40 -7.36 0.22
C GLN A 114 8.25 -6.64 1.56
N ILE A 115 8.62 -5.37 1.59
CA ILE A 115 8.31 -4.49 2.71
C ILE A 115 7.36 -3.37 2.25
N PHE A 116 6.43 -3.04 3.12
CA PHE A 116 5.45 -1.96 2.91
C PHE A 116 5.43 -1.03 4.13
N SER A 117 5.15 0.25 3.89
CA SER A 117 4.96 1.23 4.96
C SER A 117 3.89 2.23 4.57
N VAL A 118 2.99 2.53 5.49
CA VAL A 118 1.97 3.58 5.33
C VAL A 118 2.26 4.69 6.31
N GLU A 119 2.46 5.89 5.78
CA GLU A 119 2.62 7.12 6.55
C GLU A 119 1.53 8.12 6.14
N GLY A 120 0.48 8.22 6.96
CA GLY A 120 -0.68 9.05 6.65
C GLY A 120 -1.41 8.57 5.39
N THR A 121 -1.29 9.33 4.30
CA THR A 121 -1.92 9.06 3.00
C THR A 121 -0.92 8.54 1.96
N VAL A 122 0.30 8.22 2.37
CA VAL A 122 1.39 7.76 1.49
C VAL A 122 1.75 6.31 1.78
N LEU A 123 1.78 5.50 0.73
CA LEU A 123 2.24 4.12 0.74
C LEU A 123 3.61 4.04 0.07
N TYR A 124 4.58 3.51 0.81
CA TYR A 124 5.90 3.15 0.34
C TYR A 124 5.99 1.63 0.21
N THR A 125 6.66 1.17 -0.85
CA THR A 125 6.85 -0.27 -1.11
C THR A 125 8.30 -0.51 -1.53
N SER A 126 8.80 -1.73 -1.35
CA SER A 126 10.06 -2.17 -1.97
C SER A 126 9.91 -2.60 -3.44
N ILE A 127 8.71 -2.48 -4.02
CA ILE A 127 8.43 -2.95 -5.37
C ILE A 127 9.11 -2.03 -6.39
N GLY A 128 9.66 -2.64 -7.44
CA GLY A 128 10.27 -1.95 -8.57
C GLY A 128 11.78 -1.70 -8.42
N ASP A 129 12.40 -2.17 -7.35
CA ASP A 129 13.85 -2.32 -7.28
C ASP A 129 14.26 -3.63 -7.99
N PRO A 130 15.05 -3.57 -9.09
CA PRO A 130 15.48 -4.77 -9.80
C PRO A 130 16.57 -5.57 -9.04
N SER A 131 17.18 -5.02 -7.99
CA SER A 131 18.26 -5.69 -7.26
C SER A 131 18.28 -5.28 -5.77
N PRO A 132 17.21 -5.63 -5.02
CA PRO A 132 17.08 -5.22 -3.63
C PRO A 132 18.13 -5.92 -2.76
N ILE A 133 18.71 -5.18 -1.81
CA ILE A 133 19.50 -5.76 -0.73
C ILE A 133 18.54 -6.46 0.24
N LEU A 134 18.79 -7.74 0.52
CA LEU A 134 17.93 -8.57 1.36
C LEU A 134 18.51 -8.76 2.77
N ASP A 135 17.62 -8.83 3.76
CA ASP A 135 17.96 -9.23 5.13
C ASP A 135 18.20 -10.77 5.21
N PRO A 136 18.72 -11.29 6.34
CA PRO A 136 18.94 -12.73 6.51
C PRO A 136 17.68 -13.60 6.36
N ASN A 137 16.49 -13.02 6.48
CA ASN A 137 15.22 -13.70 6.28
C ASN A 137 14.68 -13.54 4.84
N GLY A 138 15.41 -12.87 3.95
CA GLY A 138 15.06 -12.66 2.55
C GLY A 138 14.11 -11.48 2.28
N TYR A 139 13.87 -10.58 3.24
CA TYR A 139 13.07 -9.37 3.00
C TYR A 139 13.95 -8.24 2.47
N PRO A 140 13.46 -7.40 1.54
CA PRO A 140 14.15 -6.17 1.17
C PRO A 140 14.43 -5.30 2.39
N THR A 141 15.60 -4.67 2.39
CA THR A 141 16.06 -3.77 3.47
C THR A 141 15.74 -2.29 3.20
N ASP A 142 15.23 -2.00 2.00
CA ASP A 142 15.08 -0.67 1.44
C ASP A 142 13.68 -0.45 0.85
N LEU A 143 13.14 0.75 1.04
CA LEU A 143 11.88 1.20 0.43
C LEU A 143 12.17 2.03 -0.81
N ASN A 144 11.31 1.92 -1.83
CA ASN A 144 11.34 2.80 -2.99
C ASN A 144 10.72 4.16 -2.66
N LEU A 145 11.53 5.08 -2.13
CA LEU A 145 11.08 6.42 -1.77
C LEU A 145 10.84 7.34 -2.99
N GLY A 146 11.38 6.98 -4.15
CA GLY A 146 11.23 7.75 -5.39
C GLY A 146 9.91 7.52 -6.13
N ARG A 147 9.17 6.47 -5.75
CA ARG A 147 7.87 6.10 -6.36
C ARG A 147 6.81 5.80 -5.31
N PRO A 148 6.46 6.77 -4.45
CA PRO A 148 5.39 6.59 -3.49
C PRO A 148 4.03 6.52 -4.19
N TYR A 149 3.07 5.92 -3.49
CA TYR A 149 1.67 5.91 -3.88
C TYR A 149 0.85 6.73 -2.90
N THR A 150 -0.17 7.43 -3.38
CA THR A 150 -1.05 8.26 -2.56
C THR A 150 -2.50 7.82 -2.67
N ARG A 151 -3.24 7.90 -1.56
CA ARG A 151 -4.70 7.73 -1.54
C ARG A 151 -5.45 9.04 -1.76
#